data_AF-A0A844XU03-F1
#
_entry.id   AF-A0A844XU03-F1
#
_cell.length_a   1.000
_cell.length_b   1.000
_cell.length_c   1.000
_cell.angle_alpha   90.00
_cell.angle_beta   90.00
_cell.angle_gamma   90.00
#
_symmetry.space_group_name_H-M   'P 1'
#
loop_
_entity.id
_entity.type
_entity.pdbx_description
1 polymer ?
#
loop_
_entity_poly.entity_id
_entity_poly.type
_entity_poly.pdbx_seq_one_letter_code
_entity_poly.pdbx_strand_id
1 'polypeptide(L)'
;MSKFINDELPVLQISRADALKVIQKVSSLYPAKINCLDKRAGPDNFMCRDLAPISRQVRDDFETIEWGENLEFAGCALDFVGLALKQSSKYLMVVKPSELDFKMILSNLEAREDIAVLD
;
A
#
# COMPACT_ATOMS: atom_id res chain seq x y z
N MET A 1 -17.52 2.91 38.18
CA MET A 1 -16.41 2.14 37.58
C MET A 1 -16.79 1.82 36.16
N SER A 2 -16.32 2.63 35.20
CA SER A 2 -16.48 2.37 33.77
C SER A 2 -15.71 1.10 33.44
N LYS A 3 -16.41 0.09 32.93
CA LYS A 3 -15.75 -1.05 32.28
C LYS A 3 -15.02 -0.46 31.08
N PHE A 4 -13.69 -0.39 31.14
CA PHE A 4 -12.88 -0.30 29.95
C PHE A 4 -13.24 -1.54 29.13
N ILE A 5 -13.92 -1.34 28.01
CA ILE A 5 -13.99 -2.36 26.97
C ILE A 5 -12.52 -2.52 26.58
N ASN A 6 -11.97 -3.72 26.73
CA ASN A 6 -10.73 -4.07 26.06
C ASN A 6 -11.07 -3.98 24.56
N ASP A 7 -10.90 -2.80 23.97
CA ASP A 7 -11.00 -2.55 22.54
C ASP A 7 -9.76 -3.16 21.86
N GLU A 8 -9.55 -4.47 22.05
CA GLU A 8 -8.65 -5.22 21.19
C GLU A 8 -9.30 -5.19 19.80
N LEU A 9 -8.72 -4.39 18.91
CA LEU A 9 -9.12 -4.35 17.51
C LEU A 9 -9.10 -5.79 16.97
N PRO A 10 -10.16 -6.23 16.28
CA PRO A 10 -10.21 -7.59 15.78
C PRO A 10 -9.07 -7.81 14.77
N VAL A 11 -8.36 -8.93 14.90
CA VAL A 11 -7.31 -9.33 13.95
C VAL A 11 -7.95 -9.55 12.59
N LEU A 12 -7.43 -8.85 11.57
CA LEU A 12 -7.86 -8.99 10.18
C LEU A 12 -7.36 -10.33 9.64
N GLN A 13 -8.29 -11.20 9.25
CA GLN A 13 -7.96 -12.50 8.67
C GLN A 13 -8.17 -12.48 7.16
N ILE A 14 -7.20 -12.97 6.40
CA ILE A 14 -7.29 -13.05 4.93
C ILE A 14 -6.48 -14.24 4.42
N SER A 15 -6.92 -14.90 3.34
CA SER A 15 -6.11 -15.93 2.69
C SER A 15 -4.90 -15.30 2.00
N ARG A 16 -3.76 -16.01 1.95
CA ARG A 16 -2.55 -15.57 1.23
C ARG A 16 -2.84 -15.27 -0.24
N ALA A 17 -3.67 -16.08 -0.88
CA ALA A 17 -4.04 -15.91 -2.28
C ALA A 17 -4.85 -14.61 -2.49
N ASP A 18 -5.81 -14.31 -1.63
CA ASP A 18 -6.63 -13.11 -1.75
C ASP A 18 -5.88 -11.86 -1.31
N ALA A 19 -5.00 -11.96 -0.32
CA ALA A 19 -4.09 -10.89 0.07
C ALA A 19 -3.22 -10.42 -1.12
N LEU A 20 -2.63 -11.37 -1.87
CA LEU A 20 -1.87 -11.05 -3.08
C LEU A 20 -2.72 -10.41 -4.16
N LYS A 21 -3.96 -10.89 -4.38
CA LYS A 21 -4.89 -10.27 -5.34
C LYS A 21 -5.27 -8.85 -4.92
N VAL A 22 -5.49 -8.60 -3.63
CA VAL A 22 -5.79 -7.26 -3.11
C VAL A 22 -4.61 -6.33 -3.32
N ILE A 23 -3.39 -6.76 -2.97
CA ILE A 23 -2.15 -5.97 -3.21
C ILE A 23 -2.00 -5.65 -4.71
N GLN A 24 -2.22 -6.63 -5.59
CA GLN A 24 -2.19 -6.42 -7.04
C GLN A 24 -3.25 -5.42 -7.50
N LYS A 25 -4.48 -5.55 -7.02
CA LYS A 25 -5.60 -4.65 -7.35
C LYS A 25 -5.29 -3.22 -6.90
N VAL A 26 -4.82 -3.04 -5.66
CA VAL A 26 -4.36 -1.74 -5.14
C VAL A 26 -3.23 -1.17 -6.00
N SER A 27 -2.24 -1.99 -6.36
CA SER A 27 -1.14 -1.56 -7.22
C SER A 27 -1.60 -1.13 -8.62
N SER A 28 -2.70 -1.70 -9.12
CA SER A 28 -3.26 -1.36 -10.44
C SER A 28 -3.98 -0.01 -10.48
N LEU A 29 -4.27 0.58 -9.32
CA LEU A 29 -4.83 1.94 -9.23
C LEU A 29 -3.81 3.00 -9.60
N TYR A 30 -2.53 2.70 -9.40
CA TYR A 30 -1.45 3.60 -9.81
C TYR A 30 -1.28 3.55 -11.34
N PRO A 31 -0.82 4.66 -11.96
CA PRO A 31 -0.46 4.66 -13.37
C PRO A 31 0.56 3.56 -13.70
N ALA A 32 0.40 2.92 -14.86
CA ALA A 32 1.28 1.81 -15.29
C ALA A 32 2.79 2.17 -15.27
N LYS A 33 3.10 3.46 -15.44
CA LYS A 33 4.45 4.00 -15.35
C LYS A 33 4.43 5.33 -14.60
N ILE A 34 5.25 5.45 -13.56
CA ILE A 34 5.48 6.70 -12.83
C ILE A 34 6.88 7.20 -13.21
N ASN A 35 6.93 8.34 -13.91
CA ASN A 35 8.19 8.99 -14.24
C ASN A 35 8.63 9.85 -13.06
N CYS A 36 9.80 9.56 -12.49
CA CYS A 36 10.39 10.29 -11.39
C CYS A 36 11.60 11.08 -11.87
N LEU A 37 11.33 12.08 -12.71
CA LEU A 37 12.35 12.86 -13.42
C LEU A 37 12.80 14.09 -12.63
N ASP A 38 11.88 14.76 -11.93
CA ASP A 38 12.21 15.94 -11.10
C ASP A 38 12.67 15.51 -9.70
N LYS A 39 13.78 14.77 -9.65
CA LYS A 39 14.45 14.37 -8.40
C LYS A 39 15.27 15.55 -7.88
N ARG A 40 14.65 16.41 -7.08
CA ARG A 40 15.43 17.35 -6.28
C ARG A 40 16.07 16.61 -5.10
N ALA A 41 17.37 16.81 -4.91
CA ALA A 41 18.01 16.50 -3.63
C ALA A 41 17.41 17.46 -2.59
N GLY A 42 16.49 16.97 -1.76
CA GLY A 42 16.18 17.63 -0.50
C GLY A 42 17.34 17.44 0.48
N PRO A 43 17.39 18.21 1.58
CA PRO A 43 18.46 18.10 2.57
C PRO A 43 18.66 16.66 3.09
N ASP A 44 17.62 15.82 3.10
CA ASP A 44 17.70 14.44 3.59
C ASP A 44 17.17 13.35 2.64
N ASN A 45 16.55 13.68 1.49
CA ASN A 45 15.93 12.68 0.60
C ASN A 45 15.74 13.14 -0.86
N PHE A 46 15.88 12.20 -1.81
CA PHE A 46 15.33 12.33 -3.16
C PHE A 46 13.83 12.04 -3.12
N MET A 47 13.00 12.99 -3.57
CA MET A 47 11.55 12.78 -3.67
C MET A 47 11.07 12.99 -5.10
N CYS A 48 10.32 12.01 -5.61
CA CYS A 48 9.59 12.10 -6.86
C CYS A 48 8.37 13.01 -6.66
N ARG A 49 8.40 14.23 -7.21
CA ARG A 49 7.31 15.22 -7.05
C ARG A 49 5.97 14.71 -7.54
N ASP A 50 5.98 13.90 -8.60
CA ASP A 50 4.77 13.36 -9.22
C ASP A 50 4.08 12.31 -8.33
N LEU A 51 4.79 11.72 -7.37
CA LEU A 51 4.22 10.65 -6.54
C LEU A 51 3.14 11.16 -5.57
N ALA A 52 3.28 12.38 -5.05
CA ALA A 52 2.31 12.96 -4.12
C ALA A 52 0.92 13.19 -4.76
N PRO A 53 0.78 13.89 -5.90
CA PRO A 53 -0.52 14.05 -6.56
C PRO A 53 -1.08 12.71 -7.05
N ILE A 54 -0.24 11.80 -7.58
CA ILE A 54 -0.68 10.45 -7.96
C ILE A 54 -1.26 9.71 -6.75
N SER A 55 -0.58 9.75 -5.59
CA SER A 55 -1.06 9.07 -4.39
C SER A 55 -2.37 9.64 -3.87
N ARG A 56 -2.66 10.94 -4.10
CA ARG A 56 -3.97 11.52 -3.78
C ARG A 56 -5.03 10.98 -4.72
N GLN A 57 -4.79 11.01 -6.03
CA GLN A 57 -5.74 10.46 -7.01
C GLN A 57 -6.03 8.98 -6.72
N VAL A 58 -5.02 8.18 -6.39
CA VAL A 58 -5.22 6.77 -6.05
C VAL A 58 -6.05 6.58 -4.78
N ARG A 59 -5.94 7.47 -3.78
CA ARG A 59 -6.81 7.44 -2.60
C ARG A 59 -8.26 7.73 -2.99
N ASP A 60 -8.48 8.72 -3.86
CA ASP A 60 -9.81 9.04 -4.36
C ASP A 60 -10.39 7.85 -5.17
N ASP A 61 -9.59 7.24 -6.05
CA ASP A 61 -9.98 6.06 -6.83
C ASP A 61 -10.26 4.85 -5.93
N PHE A 62 -9.48 4.66 -4.86
CA PHE A 62 -9.66 3.59 -3.88
C PHE A 62 -11.04 3.67 -3.21
N GLU A 63 -11.52 4.87 -2.90
CA GLU A 63 -12.84 5.10 -2.28
C GLU A 63 -14.01 4.76 -3.20
N THR A 64 -13.78 4.75 -4.53
CA THR A 64 -14.83 4.40 -5.52
C THR A 64 -15.00 2.90 -5.73
N ILE A 65 -14.12 2.07 -5.18
CA ILE A 65 -14.09 0.63 -5.41
C ILE A 65 -14.83 -0.09 -4.29
N GLU A 66 -15.71 -1.03 -4.65
CA GLU A 66 -16.25 -1.99 -3.69
C GLU A 66 -15.19 -3.05 -3.35
N TRP A 67 -14.71 -3.01 -2.10
CA TRP A 67 -13.73 -3.96 -1.57
C TRP A 67 -14.34 -5.14 -0.82
N GLY A 68 -15.63 -5.05 -0.49
CA GLY A 68 -16.35 -6.08 0.27
C GLY A 68 -15.72 -6.32 1.64
N GLU A 69 -15.59 -7.58 2.03
CA GLU A 69 -14.97 -8.00 3.29
C GLU A 69 -13.48 -7.63 3.42
N ASN A 70 -12.82 -7.32 2.30
CA ASN A 70 -11.39 -7.01 2.27
C ASN A 70 -11.07 -5.52 2.42
N LEU A 71 -12.05 -4.65 2.71
CA LEU A 71 -11.85 -3.19 2.76
C LEU A 71 -10.71 -2.77 3.69
N GLU A 72 -10.71 -3.26 4.93
CA GLU A 72 -9.68 -2.92 5.94
C GLU A 72 -8.29 -3.38 5.50
N PHE A 73 -8.18 -4.62 5.00
CA PHE A 73 -6.93 -5.14 4.46
C PHE A 73 -6.47 -4.35 3.23
N ALA A 74 -7.40 -3.95 2.35
CA ALA A 74 -7.10 -3.15 1.18
C ALA A 74 -6.59 -1.75 1.55
N GLY A 75 -7.12 -1.15 2.61
CA GLY A 75 -6.60 0.10 3.19
C GLY A 75 -5.16 -0.05 3.67
N CYS A 76 -4.86 -1.13 4.38
CA CYS A 76 -3.48 -1.44 4.78
C CYS A 76 -2.58 -1.66 3.54
N ALA A 77 -3.04 -2.44 2.56
CA ALA A 77 -2.30 -2.69 1.34
C ALA A 77 -2.01 -1.40 0.56
N LEU A 78 -2.95 -0.44 0.53
CA LEU A 78 -2.77 0.88 -0.07
C LEU A 78 -1.58 1.63 0.51
N ASP A 79 -1.45 1.66 1.83
CA ASP A 79 -0.33 2.34 2.49
C ASP A 79 1.01 1.63 2.21
N PHE A 80 1.05 0.30 2.23
CA PHE A 80 2.29 -0.45 2.00
C PHE A 80 2.73 -0.43 0.52
N VAL A 81 1.80 -0.46 -0.44
CA VAL A 81 2.10 -0.23 -1.86
C VAL A 81 2.63 1.19 -2.07
N GLY A 82 1.98 2.20 -1.46
CA GLY A 82 2.44 3.58 -1.52
C GLY A 82 3.85 3.76 -0.95
N LEU A 83 4.16 3.08 0.16
CA LEU A 83 5.50 3.06 0.75
C LEU A 83 6.52 2.41 -0.19
N ALA A 84 6.19 1.26 -0.80
CA ALA A 84 7.07 0.57 -1.74
C ALA A 84 7.39 1.44 -2.98
N LEU A 85 6.39 2.14 -3.52
CA LEU A 85 6.57 3.10 -4.61
C LEU A 85 7.47 4.27 -4.20
N LYS A 86 7.24 4.83 -3.01
CA LYS A 86 8.07 5.91 -2.46
C LYS A 86 9.53 5.48 -2.33
N GLN A 87 9.80 4.29 -1.78
CA GLN A 87 11.16 3.78 -1.65
C GLN A 87 11.80 3.52 -3.02
N SER A 88 11.06 2.90 -3.95
CA SER A 88 11.54 2.65 -5.32
C SER A 88 11.89 3.94 -6.04
N SER A 89 11.08 4.99 -5.87
CA SER A 89 11.28 6.29 -6.52
C SER A 89 12.57 7.01 -6.10
N LYS A 90 13.13 6.68 -4.92
CA LYS A 90 14.42 7.22 -4.48
C LYS A 90 15.53 6.81 -5.47
N TYR A 91 15.54 5.54 -5.85
CA TYR A 91 16.61 4.95 -6.65
C TYR A 91 16.31 4.95 -8.15
N LEU A 92 15.04 4.83 -8.55
CA LEU A 92 14.66 4.67 -9.96
C LEU A 92 14.11 5.96 -10.56
N MET A 93 14.45 6.25 -11.83
CA MET A 93 13.84 7.37 -12.59
C MET A 93 12.47 7.00 -13.16
N VAL A 94 12.18 5.70 -13.25
CA VAL A 94 10.91 5.16 -13.70
C VAL A 94 10.54 4.04 -12.75
N VAL A 95 9.35 4.10 -12.17
CA VAL A 95 8.79 3.03 -11.36
C VAL A 95 7.57 2.47 -12.08
N LYS A 96 7.50 1.16 -12.23
CA LYS A 96 6.30 0.47 -12.72
C LYS A 96 5.66 -0.25 -11.54
N PRO A 97 4.44 0.11 -11.11
CA PRO A 97 3.78 -0.56 -9.98
C PRO A 97 3.66 -2.09 -10.17
N SER A 98 3.49 -2.55 -11.41
CA SER A 98 3.45 -3.99 -11.75
C SER A 98 4.75 -4.75 -11.51
N GLU A 99 5.88 -4.05 -11.36
CA GLU A 99 7.21 -4.65 -11.09
C GLU A 99 7.57 -4.61 -9.61
N LEU A 100 6.67 -4.15 -8.73
CA LEU A 100 6.87 -4.21 -7.29
C LEU A 100 6.88 -5.66 -6.80
N ASP A 101 7.70 -5.94 -5.80
CA ASP A 101 7.72 -7.24 -5.14
C ASP A 101 6.51 -7.37 -4.18
N PHE A 102 5.42 -7.91 -4.70
CA PHE A 102 4.19 -8.11 -3.93
C PHE A 102 4.36 -9.11 -2.77
N LYS A 103 5.33 -10.04 -2.86
CA LYS A 103 5.61 -10.95 -1.75
C LYS A 103 6.28 -10.21 -0.61
N MET A 104 7.22 -9.32 -0.91
CA MET A 104 7.84 -8.45 0.10
C MET A 104 6.80 -7.52 0.74
N ILE A 105 5.89 -6.96 -0.05
CA ILE A 105 4.78 -6.14 0.47
C ILE A 105 3.88 -6.97 1.40
N LEU A 106 3.53 -8.19 1.01
CA LEU A 106 2.74 -9.10 1.85
C LEU A 106 3.47 -9.45 3.15
N SER A 107 4.75 -9.79 3.10
CA SER A 107 5.53 -10.08 4.32
C SER A 107 5.61 -8.89 5.26
N ASN A 108 5.63 -7.66 4.74
CA ASN A 108 5.58 -6.46 5.56
C ASN A 108 4.20 -6.22 6.18
N LEU A 109 3.11 -6.64 5.51
CA LEU A 109 1.76 -6.63 6.07
C LEU A 109 1.59 -7.70 7.16
N GLU A 110 2.11 -8.92 6.93
CA GLU A 110 2.14 -10.03 7.89
C GLU A 110 2.94 -9.71 9.16
N ALA A 111 3.90 -8.79 9.08
CA ALA A 111 4.65 -8.33 10.24
C ALA A 111 3.84 -7.46 11.21
N ARG A 112 2.62 -7.04 10.82
CA ARG A 112 1.72 -6.32 11.71
C ARG A 112 0.98 -7.29 12.63
N GLU A 113 0.86 -6.94 13.90
CA GLU A 113 0.20 -7.78 14.91
C GLU A 113 -1.33 -7.89 14.71
N ASP A 114 -1.93 -6.97 13.96
CA ASP A 114 -3.36 -6.89 13.68
C ASP A 114 -3.78 -7.59 12.37
N ILE A 115 -2.86 -8.26 11.67
CA ILE A 115 -3.13 -9.00 10.43
C ILE A 115 -2.68 -10.45 10.56
N ALA A 116 -3.59 -11.38 10.31
CA ALA A 116 -3.31 -12.80 10.20
C ALA A 116 -3.56 -13.29 8.76
N VAL A 117 -2.49 -13.64 8.06
CA VAL A 117 -2.57 -14.24 6.73
C VAL A 117 -2.63 -15.75 6.88
N LEU A 118 -3.72 -16.34 6.38
CA LEU A 118 -3.99 -17.77 6.43
C LEU A 118 -3.50 -18.43 5.13
N ASP A 119 -2.99 -19.65 5.21
CA ASP A 119 -2.57 -20.43 4.04
C ASP A 119 -3.75 -21.05 3.27
#